data_AF-A0A7S2T066-F1
#
_entry.id   AF-A0A7S2T066-F1
#
_cell.length_a   1.000
_cell.length_b   1.000
_cell.length_c   1.000
_cell.angle_alpha   90.00
_cell.angle_beta   90.00
_cell.angle_gamma   90.00
#
_symmetry.space_group_name_H-M   'P 1'
#
loop_
_entity.id
_entity.type
_entity.pdbx_description
1 polymer ?
#
loop_
_entity_poly.entity_id
_entity_poly.type
_entity_poly.pdbx_seq_one_letter_code
_entity_poly.pdbx_strand_id
1 'polypeptide(L)'
;DERSNLRQEGVTLLTCGCWDLEKLVPIQCKANSYNIPMPAYLRYYSDVQDVFANYYWSGNQNYNSLRTMSSKLGVAREGRPHNALNDSKNLAKIVHAMHLDGCQDFPVQYFDRKAVQPRENIRKHMPDISVARAALMLHKSEMDKTQKWMLRNGWKRNEDKKIIKSCLTGFKAFPSVSSSVIEMAAYKRFVGPRLRFQLCLQASLACAEHGWLSKEHLQVEEIGEQIMSMRDVEPLADGEWIMQMTGLDKGMRLGRLKEWLWKLQIENSATTLEEMEEILGGIDWQNSEVETWPRFLQLK
;
A
#
# COMPACT_ATOMS: atom_id res chain seq x y z
N ASP A 1 -25.22 -21.06 -28.03
CA ASP A 1 -24.62 -21.19 -26.70
C ASP A 1 -23.39 -20.28 -26.67
N GLU A 2 -23.50 -19.07 -26.13
CA GLU A 2 -22.45 -18.00 -26.22
C GLU A 2 -21.10 -18.41 -25.59
N ARG A 3 -21.06 -19.55 -24.89
CA ARG A 3 -19.85 -20.15 -24.32
C ARG A 3 -18.85 -20.65 -25.38
N SER A 4 -19.29 -20.92 -26.61
CA SER A 4 -18.42 -21.43 -27.68
C SER A 4 -17.80 -20.36 -28.58
N ASN A 5 -18.34 -19.14 -28.63
CA ASN A 5 -17.92 -18.15 -29.63
C ASN A 5 -16.67 -17.34 -29.25
N LEU A 6 -16.24 -17.35 -27.99
CA LEU A 6 -15.02 -16.63 -27.57
C LEU A 6 -13.74 -17.47 -27.67
N ARG A 7 -13.86 -18.80 -27.74
CA ARG A 7 -12.74 -19.67 -28.10
C ARG A 7 -12.40 -19.60 -29.60
N GLN A 8 -13.26 -18.99 -30.43
CA GLN A 8 -13.13 -19.02 -31.88
C GLN A 8 -12.16 -17.98 -32.47
N GLU A 9 -11.68 -16.99 -31.71
CA GLU A 9 -10.72 -15.99 -32.23
C GLU A 9 -9.27 -16.19 -31.75
N GLY A 10 -8.97 -17.16 -30.87
CA GLY A 10 -7.59 -17.42 -30.45
C GLY A 10 -6.93 -16.29 -29.64
N VAL A 11 -7.70 -15.31 -29.16
CA VAL A 11 -7.21 -14.17 -28.37
C VAL A 11 -7.57 -14.34 -26.90
N THR A 12 -6.62 -14.04 -26.01
CA THR A 12 -6.81 -14.06 -24.55
C THR A 12 -6.49 -12.69 -23.96
N LEU A 13 -7.35 -12.20 -23.05
CA LEU A 13 -7.08 -11.00 -22.27
C LEU A 13 -6.04 -11.30 -21.19
N LEU A 14 -5.02 -10.46 -21.10
CA LEU A 14 -4.01 -10.53 -20.04
C LEU A 14 -4.19 -9.34 -19.11
N THR A 15 -4.17 -9.60 -17.80
CA THR A 15 -4.24 -8.56 -16.76
C THR A 15 -3.08 -8.67 -15.80
N CYS A 16 -2.74 -7.57 -15.14
CA CYS A 16 -1.74 -7.55 -14.07
C CYS A 16 -2.44 -7.75 -12.72
N GLY A 17 -2.95 -8.97 -12.48
CA GLY A 17 -3.82 -9.26 -11.35
C GLY A 17 -5.28 -9.46 -11.75
N CYS A 18 -6.05 -10.10 -10.89
CA CYS A 18 -7.49 -10.32 -11.09
C CYS A 18 -8.38 -9.07 -10.95
N TRP A 19 -7.85 -7.96 -10.42
CA TRP A 19 -8.66 -6.82 -9.95
C TRP A 19 -9.48 -6.17 -11.09
N ASP A 20 -8.86 -5.91 -12.24
CA ASP A 20 -9.51 -5.25 -13.38
C ASP A 20 -10.85 -5.90 -13.74
N LEU A 21 -10.83 -7.21 -13.97
CA LEU A 21 -11.97 -7.95 -14.50
C LEU A 21 -12.87 -8.54 -13.41
N GLU A 22 -12.33 -8.92 -12.25
CA GLU A 22 -13.15 -9.51 -11.19
C GLU A 22 -13.80 -8.48 -10.28
N LYS A 23 -13.28 -7.24 -10.21
CA LYS A 23 -13.85 -6.19 -9.36
C LYS A 23 -14.21 -4.92 -10.12
N LEU A 24 -13.28 -4.28 -10.84
CA LEU A 24 -13.52 -2.94 -11.38
C LEU A 24 -14.59 -2.95 -12.47
N VAL A 25 -14.47 -3.83 -13.45
CA VAL A 25 -15.47 -3.98 -14.52
C VAL A 25 -16.87 -4.32 -13.95
N PRO A 26 -17.05 -5.32 -13.07
CA PRO A 26 -18.35 -5.60 -12.46
C PRO A 26 -18.94 -4.45 -11.65
N ILE A 27 -18.11 -3.62 -11.01
CA ILE A 27 -18.56 -2.42 -10.29
C ILE A 27 -19.01 -1.37 -11.30
N GLN A 28 -18.23 -1.11 -12.34
CA GLN A 28 -18.54 -0.11 -13.35
C GLN A 28 -19.82 -0.47 -14.12
N CYS A 29 -20.01 -1.74 -14.48
CA CYS A 29 -21.24 -2.23 -15.12
C CYS A 29 -22.50 -1.93 -14.29
N LYS A 30 -22.38 -1.83 -12.96
CA LYS A 30 -23.49 -1.54 -12.04
C LYS A 30 -23.55 -0.08 -11.60
N ALA A 31 -22.50 0.70 -11.81
CA ALA A 31 -22.42 2.09 -11.39
C ALA A 31 -23.30 2.99 -12.28
N ASN A 32 -23.59 4.21 -11.77
CA ASN A 32 -24.13 5.35 -12.54
C ASN A 32 -25.25 5.00 -13.54
N SER A 33 -26.27 4.29 -13.08
CA SER A 33 -27.49 3.97 -13.84
C SER A 33 -27.31 3.05 -15.07
N TYR A 34 -26.10 2.56 -15.36
CA TYR A 34 -25.90 1.61 -16.46
C TYR A 34 -26.63 0.29 -16.21
N ASN A 35 -26.47 -0.27 -15.00
CA ASN A 35 -27.07 -1.55 -14.57
C ASN A 35 -27.02 -2.65 -15.64
N ILE A 36 -25.91 -2.74 -16.36
CA ILE A 36 -25.71 -3.70 -17.44
C ILE A 36 -25.08 -5.00 -16.91
N PRO A 37 -25.42 -6.15 -17.50
CA PRO A 37 -24.69 -7.38 -17.22
C PRO A 37 -23.24 -7.26 -17.70
N MET A 38 -22.31 -7.84 -16.95
CA MET A 38 -20.91 -7.91 -17.36
C MET A 38 -20.80 -8.69 -18.68
N PRO A 39 -20.20 -8.10 -19.73
CA PRO A 39 -20.00 -8.77 -21.01
C PRO A 39 -19.28 -10.11 -20.86
N ALA A 40 -19.74 -11.13 -21.58
CA ALA A 40 -19.23 -12.49 -21.43
C ALA A 40 -17.71 -12.60 -21.71
N TYR A 41 -17.20 -11.84 -22.67
CA TYR A 41 -15.79 -11.86 -23.06
C TYR A 41 -14.85 -11.33 -21.98
N LEU A 42 -15.31 -10.40 -21.14
CA LEU A 42 -14.51 -9.86 -20.03
C LEU A 42 -14.41 -10.82 -18.85
N ARG A 43 -15.07 -11.99 -18.89
CA ARG A 43 -15.02 -13.00 -17.83
C ARG A 43 -13.90 -14.01 -18.03
N TYR A 44 -13.23 -13.97 -19.18
CA TYR A 44 -12.14 -14.88 -19.52
C TYR A 44 -10.86 -14.08 -19.62
N TYR A 45 -9.86 -14.45 -18.82
CA TYR A 45 -8.56 -13.75 -18.79
C TYR A 45 -7.47 -14.63 -18.20
N SER A 46 -6.21 -14.29 -18.43
CA SER A 46 -5.07 -14.87 -17.72
C SER A 46 -4.43 -13.81 -16.83
N ASP A 47 -4.24 -14.14 -15.56
CA ASP A 47 -3.53 -13.31 -14.60
C ASP A 47 -2.01 -13.48 -14.78
N VAL A 48 -1.34 -12.45 -15.27
CA VAL A 48 0.11 -12.50 -15.50
C VAL A 48 0.89 -12.63 -14.19
N GLN A 49 0.37 -12.15 -13.05
CA GLN A 49 1.06 -12.26 -11.76
C GLN A 49 1.12 -13.71 -11.28
N ASP A 50 0.05 -14.47 -11.50
CA ASP A 50 -0.03 -15.90 -11.18
C ASP A 50 0.87 -16.72 -12.09
N VAL A 51 0.82 -16.46 -13.40
CA VAL A 51 1.69 -17.14 -14.38
C VAL A 51 3.16 -16.88 -14.04
N PHE A 52 3.50 -15.62 -13.75
CA PHE A 52 4.84 -15.24 -13.34
C PHE A 52 5.27 -15.93 -12.03
N ALA A 53 4.39 -15.98 -11.02
CA ALA A 53 4.67 -16.64 -9.75
C ALA A 53 4.99 -18.13 -9.92
N ASN A 54 4.19 -18.80 -10.74
CA ASN A 54 4.28 -20.23 -10.99
C ASN A 54 5.53 -20.57 -11.81
N TYR A 55 5.80 -19.82 -12.88
CA TYR A 55 6.91 -20.11 -13.78
C TYR A 55 8.28 -19.81 -13.15
N TYR A 56 8.41 -18.69 -12.44
CA TYR A 56 9.69 -18.25 -11.85
C TYR A 56 9.86 -18.62 -10.37
N TRP A 57 8.99 -19.51 -9.83
CA TRP A 57 8.95 -20.01 -8.46
C TRP A 57 9.44 -19.01 -7.40
N SER A 58 8.59 -18.07 -6.98
CA SER A 58 9.00 -17.05 -5.99
C SER A 58 8.87 -17.50 -4.53
N GLY A 59 8.29 -18.66 -4.22
CA GLY A 59 8.13 -19.20 -2.85
C GLY A 59 7.36 -18.30 -1.86
N ASN A 60 6.92 -17.13 -2.30
CA ASN A 60 6.33 -16.08 -1.50
C ASN A 60 5.28 -15.39 -2.38
N GLN A 61 4.01 -15.45 -1.96
CA GLN A 61 2.88 -14.78 -2.61
C GLN A 61 2.85 -13.26 -2.36
N ASN A 62 3.96 -12.68 -1.92
CA ASN A 62 4.10 -11.23 -1.76
C ASN A 62 4.10 -10.57 -3.15
N TYR A 63 2.90 -10.26 -3.63
CA TYR A 63 2.53 -9.38 -4.75
C TYR A 63 3.61 -9.20 -5.82
N ASN A 64 3.50 -9.97 -6.91
CA ASN A 64 4.28 -9.79 -8.14
C ASN A 64 3.80 -8.55 -8.88
N SER A 65 4.03 -7.37 -8.30
CA SER A 65 3.70 -6.10 -8.93
C SER A 65 4.43 -5.97 -10.28
N LEU A 66 3.88 -5.16 -11.18
CA LEU A 66 4.53 -4.74 -12.42
C LEU A 66 6.00 -4.35 -12.22
N ARG A 67 6.32 -3.66 -11.11
CA ARG A 67 7.69 -3.28 -10.73
C ARG A 67 8.56 -4.49 -10.37
N THR A 68 8.02 -5.42 -9.60
CA THR A 68 8.75 -6.63 -9.18
C THR A 68 9.07 -7.52 -10.39
N MET A 69 8.07 -7.77 -11.24
CA MET A 69 8.22 -8.58 -12.45
C MET A 69 9.22 -7.94 -13.41
N SER A 70 9.09 -6.64 -13.69
CA SER A 70 10.02 -5.93 -14.57
C SER A 70 11.45 -5.95 -14.04
N SER A 71 11.64 -5.74 -12.73
CA SER A 71 12.96 -5.79 -12.10
C SER A 71 13.60 -7.18 -12.17
N LYS A 72 12.82 -8.25 -11.98
CA LYS A 72 13.33 -9.63 -12.04
C LYS A 72 13.72 -10.04 -13.46
N LEU A 73 12.99 -9.58 -14.46
CA LEU A 73 13.26 -9.88 -15.87
C LEU A 73 14.23 -8.88 -16.54
N GLY A 74 14.72 -7.87 -15.81
CA GLY A 74 15.56 -6.82 -16.39
C GLY A 74 14.85 -5.96 -17.44
N VAL A 75 13.52 -5.90 -17.41
CA VAL A 75 12.72 -5.13 -18.36
C VAL A 75 12.60 -3.68 -17.89
N ALA A 76 13.05 -2.74 -18.73
CA ALA A 76 12.88 -1.32 -18.46
C ALA A 76 11.40 -0.91 -18.59
N ARG A 77 10.86 -0.31 -17.53
CA ARG A 77 9.53 0.32 -17.57
C ARG A 77 9.62 1.70 -18.21
N GLU A 78 8.65 2.02 -19.04
CA GLU A 78 8.53 3.31 -19.72
C GLU A 78 7.26 4.06 -19.33
N GLY A 79 7.34 5.38 -19.47
CA GLY A 79 6.22 6.27 -19.19
C GLY A 79 5.94 6.45 -17.70
N ARG A 80 4.87 7.18 -17.43
CA ARG A 80 4.41 7.49 -16.07
C ARG A 80 3.76 6.27 -15.42
N PRO A 81 4.16 5.88 -14.19
CA PRO A 81 3.45 4.89 -13.38
C PRO A 81 1.97 5.24 -13.19
N HIS A 82 1.12 4.23 -13.00
CA HIS A 82 -0.32 4.38 -12.72
C HIS A 82 -1.10 5.11 -13.82
N ASN A 83 -0.52 5.16 -15.04
CA ASN A 83 -1.23 5.51 -16.25
C ASN A 83 -1.61 4.21 -16.97
N ALA A 84 -2.91 3.97 -17.14
CA ALA A 84 -3.43 2.70 -17.65
C ALA A 84 -2.78 2.26 -18.99
N LEU A 85 -2.51 3.20 -19.89
CA LEU A 85 -1.88 2.89 -21.18
C LEU A 85 -0.40 2.49 -21.01
N ASN A 86 0.35 3.23 -20.19
CA ASN A 86 1.75 2.91 -19.92
C ASN A 86 1.88 1.59 -19.17
N ASP A 87 1.03 1.34 -18.17
CA ASP A 87 1.03 0.09 -17.41
C ASP A 87 0.69 -1.10 -18.31
N SER A 88 -0.27 -0.94 -19.23
CA SER A 88 -0.60 -1.97 -20.23
C SER A 88 0.59 -2.24 -21.17
N LYS A 89 1.29 -1.20 -21.65
CA LYS A 89 2.50 -1.35 -22.47
C LYS A 89 3.62 -2.05 -21.72
N ASN A 90 3.85 -1.69 -20.45
CA ASN A 90 4.87 -2.30 -19.62
C ASN A 90 4.54 -3.76 -19.30
N LEU A 91 3.26 -4.08 -19.06
CA LEU A 91 2.81 -5.46 -18.89
C LEU A 91 3.06 -6.29 -20.16
N ALA A 92 2.78 -5.73 -21.34
CA ALA A 92 3.07 -6.39 -22.61
C ALA A 92 4.56 -6.70 -22.79
N LYS A 93 5.46 -5.78 -22.39
CA LYS A 93 6.91 -6.03 -22.39
C LYS A 93 7.33 -7.15 -21.44
N ILE A 94 6.73 -7.20 -20.25
CA ILE A 94 6.97 -8.27 -19.28
C ILE A 94 6.51 -9.61 -19.87
N VAL A 95 5.30 -9.69 -20.39
CA VAL A 95 4.77 -10.91 -21.03
C VAL A 95 5.66 -11.36 -22.19
N HIS A 96 6.15 -10.42 -23.00
CA HIS A 96 7.09 -10.73 -24.08
C HIS A 96 8.42 -11.28 -23.54
N ALA A 97 8.98 -10.70 -22.48
CA ALA A 97 10.19 -11.23 -21.84
C ALA A 97 9.96 -12.62 -21.24
N MET A 98 8.81 -12.84 -20.59
CA MET A 98 8.42 -14.17 -20.09
C MET A 98 8.37 -15.21 -21.23
N HIS A 99 7.83 -14.81 -22.38
CA HIS A 99 7.76 -15.67 -23.56
C HIS A 99 9.15 -16.03 -24.10
N LEU A 100 10.08 -15.06 -24.15
CA LEU A 100 11.47 -15.30 -24.56
C LEU A 100 12.21 -16.24 -23.59
N ASP A 101 11.85 -16.23 -22.31
CA ASP A 101 12.35 -17.16 -21.29
C ASP A 101 11.68 -18.55 -21.35
N GLY A 102 10.79 -18.79 -22.31
CA GLY A 102 10.12 -20.08 -22.53
C GLY A 102 8.74 -20.23 -21.87
N CYS A 103 8.22 -19.20 -21.20
CA CYS A 103 6.87 -19.23 -20.63
C CYS A 103 5.83 -19.06 -21.74
N GLN A 104 5.36 -20.17 -22.29
CA GLN A 104 4.39 -20.18 -23.39
C GLN A 104 2.93 -20.31 -22.92
N ASP A 105 2.71 -20.75 -21.68
CA ASP A 105 1.39 -21.10 -21.19
C ASP A 105 0.78 -19.97 -20.36
N PHE A 106 -0.34 -19.42 -20.84
CA PHE A 106 -1.12 -18.37 -20.19
C PHE A 106 -2.55 -18.88 -19.94
N PRO A 107 -2.76 -19.71 -18.90
CA PRO A 107 -4.01 -20.40 -18.67
C PRO A 107 -5.16 -19.41 -18.45
N VAL A 108 -6.20 -19.57 -19.28
CA VAL A 108 -7.42 -18.76 -19.18
C VAL A 108 -8.22 -19.18 -17.94
N GLN A 109 -8.39 -18.23 -17.05
CA GLN A 109 -9.28 -18.29 -15.91
C GLN A 109 -10.67 -17.78 -16.31
N TYR A 110 -11.72 -18.35 -15.71
CA TYR A 110 -13.10 -17.90 -15.89
C TYR A 110 -13.68 -17.37 -14.59
N PHE A 111 -14.15 -16.12 -14.63
CA PHE A 111 -14.85 -15.50 -13.52
C PHE A 111 -16.35 -15.87 -13.56
N ASP A 112 -16.77 -16.81 -12.70
CA ASP A 112 -18.19 -17.11 -12.44
C ASP A 112 -18.68 -16.49 -11.12
N ARG A 113 -19.68 -15.61 -11.23
CA ARG A 113 -20.36 -15.03 -10.08
C ARG A 113 -21.18 -16.07 -9.28
N LYS A 114 -21.51 -17.23 -9.85
CA LYS A 114 -22.29 -18.31 -9.19
C LYS A 114 -21.44 -19.38 -8.48
N ALA A 115 -20.13 -19.44 -8.70
CA ALA A 115 -19.26 -20.51 -8.21
C ALA A 115 -18.47 -20.16 -6.93
N VAL A 116 -19.02 -19.34 -6.03
CA VAL A 116 -18.35 -19.01 -4.76
C VAL A 116 -18.92 -19.86 -3.61
N GLN A 117 -18.23 -20.94 -3.27
CA GLN A 117 -18.21 -21.54 -1.92
C GLN A 117 -16.76 -21.96 -1.59
N PRO A 118 -16.30 -21.95 -0.33
CA PRO A 118 -16.81 -21.31 0.87
C PRO A 118 -16.18 -19.92 1.06
N ARG A 119 -16.61 -19.21 2.11
CA ARG A 119 -15.96 -17.99 2.60
C ARG A 119 -14.50 -18.28 2.96
N GLU A 120 -13.60 -18.19 1.99
CA GLU A 120 -12.27 -17.72 2.31
C GLU A 120 -12.46 -16.36 2.99
N ASN A 121 -11.80 -16.18 4.13
CA ASN A 121 -12.08 -15.06 5.00
C ASN A 121 -11.65 -13.79 4.28
N ILE A 122 -12.59 -13.20 3.56
CA ILE A 122 -12.48 -11.97 2.80
C ILE A 122 -11.74 -10.88 3.61
N ARG A 123 -11.86 -10.94 4.95
CA ARG A 123 -11.13 -10.14 5.94
C ARG A 123 -9.60 -10.13 5.80
N LYS A 124 -8.96 -11.09 5.13
CA LYS A 124 -7.50 -11.16 5.02
C LYS A 124 -6.94 -10.17 3.99
N HIS A 125 -7.76 -9.71 3.04
CA HIS A 125 -7.35 -8.82 1.94
C HIS A 125 -8.35 -7.66 1.64
N MET A 126 -9.47 -7.55 2.38
CA MET A 126 -10.48 -6.47 2.21
C MET A 126 -10.34 -5.13 2.99
N PRO A 127 -9.24 -4.76 3.68
CA PRO A 127 -9.19 -3.44 4.31
C PRO A 127 -9.23 -2.30 3.26
N ASP A 128 -8.38 -2.33 2.23
CA ASP A 128 -7.98 -1.09 1.54
C ASP A 128 -9.10 -0.36 0.78
N ILE A 129 -9.94 -1.06 0.00
CA ILE A 129 -11.01 -0.44 -0.80
C ILE A 129 -12.23 -0.05 0.04
N SER A 130 -12.64 -0.91 0.98
CA SER A 130 -13.85 -0.65 1.77
C SER A 130 -13.60 0.46 2.80
N VAL A 131 -12.37 0.62 3.27
CA VAL A 131 -11.92 1.71 4.14
C VAL A 131 -11.83 3.01 3.36
N ALA A 132 -11.18 2.99 2.20
CA ALA A 132 -11.17 4.09 1.25
C ALA A 132 -12.60 4.61 0.98
N ARG A 133 -13.53 3.71 0.66
CA ARG A 133 -14.96 4.03 0.48
C ARG A 133 -15.62 4.56 1.75
N ALA A 134 -15.39 3.95 2.90
CA ALA A 134 -15.93 4.42 4.17
C ALA A 134 -15.45 5.85 4.47
N ALA A 135 -14.19 6.16 4.21
CA ALA A 135 -13.62 7.48 4.42
C ALA A 135 -14.07 8.53 3.42
N LEU A 136 -14.20 8.17 2.14
CA LEU A 136 -14.89 8.97 1.13
C LEU A 136 -16.30 9.37 1.58
N MET A 137 -17.03 8.41 2.17
CA MET A 137 -18.36 8.62 2.76
C MET A 137 -18.34 9.34 4.12
N LEU A 138 -17.19 9.54 4.75
CA LEU A 138 -17.07 10.29 6.01
C LEU A 138 -16.57 11.71 5.76
N HIS A 139 -15.92 11.97 4.61
CA HIS A 139 -15.30 13.26 4.31
C HIS A 139 -16.34 14.39 4.24
N LYS A 140 -17.54 14.14 3.70
CA LYS A 140 -18.62 15.15 3.58
C LYS A 140 -20.06 14.60 3.66
N SER A 141 -20.30 13.39 4.17
CA SER A 141 -21.65 12.75 4.16
C SER A 141 -22.30 12.57 5.53
N GLU A 142 -23.64 12.62 5.57
CA GLU A 142 -24.48 12.26 6.71
C GLU A 142 -24.11 10.90 7.30
N MET A 143 -23.63 10.88 8.55
CA MET A 143 -23.15 9.68 9.27
C MET A 143 -24.11 8.47 9.17
N ASP A 144 -25.41 8.72 9.06
CA ASP A 144 -26.44 7.69 9.06
C ASP A 144 -26.48 6.87 7.75
N LYS A 145 -26.24 7.52 6.60
CA LYS A 145 -26.12 6.84 5.28
C LYS A 145 -24.86 5.97 5.22
N THR A 146 -23.76 6.51 5.74
CA THR A 146 -22.47 5.83 5.83
C THR A 146 -22.55 4.60 6.73
N GLN A 147 -23.19 4.72 7.89
CA GLN A 147 -23.40 3.60 8.82
C GLN A 147 -24.25 2.49 8.20
N LYS A 148 -25.33 2.84 7.50
CA LYS A 148 -26.18 1.86 6.76
C LYS A 148 -25.39 1.13 5.67
N TRP A 149 -24.52 1.83 4.94
CA TRP A 149 -23.66 1.21 3.94
C TRP A 149 -22.62 0.27 4.56
N MET A 150 -21.95 0.68 5.65
CA MET A 150 -20.95 -0.14 6.35
C MET A 150 -21.56 -1.46 6.82
N LEU A 151 -22.74 -1.40 7.46
CA LEU A 151 -23.47 -2.58 7.92
C LEU A 151 -23.84 -3.53 6.77
N ARG A 152 -24.31 -3.00 5.64
CA ARG A 152 -24.65 -3.79 4.44
C ARG A 152 -23.44 -4.51 3.83
N ASN A 153 -22.24 -3.95 3.96
CA ASN A 153 -21.00 -4.53 3.44
C ASN A 153 -20.26 -5.40 4.47
N GLY A 154 -20.92 -5.78 5.57
CA GLY A 154 -20.37 -6.75 6.52
C GLY A 154 -19.37 -6.17 7.53
N TRP A 155 -19.30 -4.84 7.64
CA TRP A 155 -18.56 -4.16 8.70
C TRP A 155 -19.41 -4.15 9.96
N LYS A 156 -19.11 -5.07 10.87
CA LYS A 156 -20.03 -5.46 11.94
C LYS A 156 -19.74 -4.79 13.30
N ARG A 157 -18.70 -3.96 13.48
CA ARG A 157 -18.28 -3.56 14.84
C ARG A 157 -17.83 -2.11 15.02
N ASN A 158 -18.05 -1.63 16.25
CA ASN A 158 -17.48 -0.40 16.81
C ASN A 158 -15.93 -0.37 16.79
N GLU A 159 -15.27 -1.53 16.66
CA GLU A 159 -13.81 -1.66 16.53
C GLU A 159 -13.29 -1.04 15.22
N ASP A 160 -13.99 -1.25 14.10
CA ASP A 160 -13.59 -0.67 12.80
C ASP A 160 -13.74 0.85 12.80
N LYS A 161 -14.74 1.38 13.51
CA LYS A 161 -14.89 2.84 13.76
C LYS A 161 -13.74 3.37 14.61
N LYS A 162 -13.28 2.63 15.62
CA LYS A 162 -12.09 3.00 16.42
C LYS A 162 -10.82 2.97 15.58
N ILE A 163 -10.68 2.01 14.65
CA ILE A 163 -9.54 1.92 13.74
C ILE A 163 -9.54 3.12 12.78
N ILE A 164 -10.65 3.39 12.08
CA ILE A 164 -10.76 4.56 11.19
C ILE A 164 -10.51 5.85 11.97
N LYS A 165 -11.14 6.03 13.14
CA LYS A 165 -10.93 7.21 13.98
C LYS A 165 -9.46 7.31 14.40
N SER A 166 -8.84 6.24 14.87
CA SER A 166 -7.41 6.20 15.22
C SER A 166 -6.51 6.51 14.03
N CYS A 167 -6.88 6.12 12.82
CA CYS A 167 -6.15 6.41 11.58
C CYS A 167 -6.31 7.87 11.12
N LEU A 168 -7.46 8.49 11.40
CA LEU A 168 -7.76 9.89 11.10
C LEU A 168 -7.26 10.86 12.18
N THR A 169 -7.25 10.44 13.45
CA THR A 169 -6.90 11.28 14.61
C THR A 169 -5.50 10.99 15.16
N GLY A 170 -4.90 9.84 14.83
CA GLY A 170 -3.59 9.44 15.33
C GLY A 170 -2.40 10.12 14.64
N PHE A 171 -2.62 10.88 13.57
CA PHE A 171 -1.57 11.63 12.88
C PHE A 171 -1.78 13.13 13.01
N LYS A 172 -0.68 13.87 13.24
CA LYS A 172 -0.67 15.35 13.15
C LYS A 172 -0.99 15.84 11.74
N ALA A 173 -0.46 15.16 10.71
CA ALA A 173 -0.74 15.35 9.29
C ALA A 173 -0.20 14.16 8.47
N PHE A 174 -0.77 13.91 7.29
CA PHE A 174 -0.15 13.10 6.25
C PHE A 174 1.12 13.82 5.73
N PRO A 175 2.23 13.12 5.40
CA PRO A 175 3.40 13.76 4.81
C PRO A 175 3.02 14.54 3.56
N SER A 176 3.74 15.63 3.30
CA SER A 176 3.59 16.43 2.09
C SER A 176 4.79 16.23 1.17
N VAL A 177 4.75 16.82 -0.03
CA VAL A 177 5.89 16.82 -0.96
C VAL A 177 7.12 17.53 -0.36
N SER A 178 6.94 18.40 0.62
CA SER A 178 8.03 19.08 1.33
C SER A 178 8.50 18.35 2.58
N SER A 179 7.92 17.19 2.91
CA SER A 179 8.34 16.42 4.08
C SER A 179 9.74 15.85 3.88
N SER A 180 10.55 15.94 4.94
CA SER A 180 11.87 15.33 4.98
C SER A 180 11.81 13.80 4.94
N VAL A 181 12.91 13.17 4.52
CA VAL A 181 13.07 11.70 4.54
C VAL A 181 12.78 11.14 5.93
N ILE A 182 13.16 11.89 6.96
CA ILE A 182 12.97 11.57 8.36
C ILE A 182 11.47 11.46 8.69
N GLU A 183 10.68 12.46 8.29
CA GLU A 183 9.23 12.47 8.51
C GLU A 183 8.53 11.34 7.77
N MET A 184 8.97 11.02 6.55
CA MET A 184 8.42 9.91 5.78
C MET A 184 8.77 8.54 6.39
N ALA A 185 10.01 8.36 6.88
CA ALA A 185 10.43 7.16 7.62
C ALA A 185 9.66 7.02 8.94
N ALA A 186 9.46 8.13 9.66
CA ALA A 186 8.64 8.21 10.86
C ALA A 186 7.23 7.70 10.61
N TYR A 187 6.62 8.25 9.57
CA TYR A 187 5.29 7.90 9.13
C TYR A 187 5.22 6.41 8.83
N LYS A 188 6.14 5.91 8.00
CA LYS A 188 6.21 4.50 7.60
C LYS A 188 6.24 3.56 8.80
N ARG A 189 7.17 3.79 9.74
CA ARG A 189 7.34 2.97 10.95
C ARG A 189 6.10 3.03 11.84
N PHE A 190 5.57 4.22 12.08
CA PHE A 190 4.45 4.41 12.99
C PHE A 190 3.17 3.76 12.45
N VAL A 191 2.85 3.97 11.17
CA VAL A 191 1.70 3.28 10.56
C VAL A 191 1.96 1.77 10.51
N GLY A 192 3.21 1.39 10.23
CA GLY A 192 3.68 0.01 10.24
C GLY A 192 2.87 -0.87 9.28
N PRO A 193 2.34 -2.02 9.74
CA PRO A 193 1.57 -2.93 8.90
C PRO A 193 0.32 -2.32 8.24
N ARG A 194 -0.16 -1.15 8.73
CA ARG A 194 -1.35 -0.46 8.20
C ARG A 194 -1.01 0.53 7.09
N LEU A 195 0.23 0.61 6.62
CA LEU A 195 0.68 1.67 5.72
C LEU A 195 -0.16 1.73 4.44
N ARG A 196 -0.37 0.60 3.78
CA ARG A 196 -1.19 0.53 2.55
C ARG A 196 -2.60 1.06 2.75
N PHE A 197 -3.25 0.61 3.83
CA PHE A 197 -4.57 1.10 4.23
C PHE A 197 -4.59 2.62 4.38
N GLN A 198 -3.57 3.18 5.04
CA GLN A 198 -3.51 4.60 5.30
C GLN A 198 -3.25 5.41 4.03
N LEU A 199 -2.42 4.92 3.10
CA LEU A 199 -2.22 5.54 1.80
C LEU A 199 -3.51 5.54 0.96
N CYS A 200 -4.19 4.40 0.88
CA CYS A 200 -5.48 4.29 0.18
C CYS A 200 -6.53 5.23 0.78
N LEU A 201 -6.57 5.33 2.12
CA LEU A 201 -7.43 6.26 2.85
C LEU A 201 -7.18 7.72 2.42
N GLN A 202 -5.92 8.15 2.42
CA GLN A 202 -5.55 9.53 2.07
C GLN A 202 -5.82 9.84 0.59
N ALA A 203 -5.47 8.94 -0.32
CA ALA A 203 -5.70 9.12 -1.76
C ALA A 203 -7.19 9.24 -2.05
N SER A 204 -7.99 8.44 -1.35
CA SER A 204 -9.44 8.48 -1.45
C SER A 204 -10.00 9.80 -0.91
N LEU A 205 -9.58 10.26 0.27
CA LEU A 205 -10.01 11.57 0.79
C LEU A 205 -9.70 12.71 -0.19
N ALA A 206 -8.51 12.74 -0.78
CA ALA A 206 -8.13 13.71 -1.80
C ALA A 206 -9.03 13.60 -3.05
N CYS A 207 -9.32 12.38 -3.52
CA CYS A 207 -10.28 12.14 -4.61
C CYS A 207 -11.69 12.65 -4.30
N ALA A 208 -12.20 12.44 -3.09
CA ALA A 208 -13.54 12.91 -2.71
C ALA A 208 -13.64 14.43 -2.75
N GLU A 209 -12.58 15.12 -2.36
CA GLU A 209 -12.61 16.57 -2.23
C GLU A 209 -12.32 17.29 -3.53
N HIS A 210 -11.32 16.82 -4.26
CA HIS A 210 -10.75 17.52 -5.40
C HIS A 210 -11.03 16.79 -6.73
N GLY A 211 -11.59 15.57 -6.67
CA GLY A 211 -11.84 14.73 -7.83
C GLY A 211 -10.69 13.77 -8.13
N TRP A 212 -11.01 12.72 -8.89
CA TRP A 212 -10.01 11.76 -9.37
C TRP A 212 -9.07 12.43 -10.37
N LEU A 213 -7.76 12.20 -10.19
CA LEU A 213 -6.65 12.74 -10.99
C LEU A 213 -6.43 14.25 -10.80
N SER A 214 -7.04 14.81 -9.76
CA SER A 214 -6.68 16.13 -9.26
C SER A 214 -5.21 16.18 -8.85
N LYS A 215 -4.65 17.39 -8.78
CA LYS A 215 -3.28 17.62 -8.33
C LYS A 215 -3.06 17.03 -6.94
N GLU A 216 -4.04 17.20 -6.05
CA GLU A 216 -4.01 16.75 -4.67
C GLU A 216 -4.06 15.22 -4.57
N HIS A 217 -4.91 14.57 -5.38
CA HIS A 217 -4.93 13.10 -5.46
C HIS A 217 -3.59 12.54 -5.94
N LEU A 218 -3.04 13.10 -7.02
CA LEU A 218 -1.78 12.64 -7.59
C LEU A 218 -0.59 12.87 -6.64
N GLN A 219 -0.61 13.96 -5.87
CA GLN A 219 0.40 14.22 -4.85
C GLN A 219 0.36 13.17 -3.73
N VAL A 220 -0.83 12.77 -3.28
CA VAL A 220 -0.96 11.74 -2.25
C VAL A 220 -0.45 10.38 -2.74
N GLU A 221 -0.77 10.01 -3.99
CA GLU A 221 -0.25 8.79 -4.61
C GLU A 221 1.28 8.83 -4.73
N GLU A 222 1.86 9.96 -5.19
CA GLU A 222 3.32 10.14 -5.30
C GLU A 222 4.03 10.02 -3.94
N ILE A 223 3.50 10.66 -2.90
CA ILE A 223 4.03 10.55 -1.54
C ILE A 223 3.90 9.11 -1.03
N GLY A 224 2.78 8.45 -1.32
CA GLY A 224 2.56 7.05 -0.99
C GLY A 224 3.59 6.13 -1.64
N GLU A 225 3.89 6.32 -2.93
CA GLU A 225 4.94 5.58 -3.64
C GLU A 225 6.31 5.81 -3.02
N GLN A 226 6.66 7.05 -2.69
CA GLN A 226 7.92 7.40 -2.04
C GLN A 226 8.06 6.64 -0.72
N ILE A 227 7.08 6.77 0.19
CA ILE A 227 7.07 6.11 1.49
C ILE A 227 7.14 4.58 1.35
N MET A 228 6.40 3.99 0.39
CA MET A 228 6.43 2.55 0.13
C MET A 228 7.78 2.06 -0.39
N SER A 229 8.51 2.91 -1.13
CA SER A 229 9.81 2.58 -1.70
C SER A 229 10.97 2.65 -0.70
N MET A 230 10.80 3.38 0.41
CA MET A 230 11.81 3.49 1.45
C MET A 230 12.10 2.12 2.08
N ARG A 231 13.33 1.85 2.48
CA ARG A 231 13.65 0.67 3.28
C ARG A 231 13.02 0.82 4.67
N ASP A 232 12.60 -0.29 5.26
CA ASP A 232 12.24 -0.31 6.67
C ASP A 232 13.52 -0.15 7.50
N VAL A 233 13.56 0.90 8.32
CA VAL A 233 14.71 1.22 9.17
C VAL A 233 14.33 0.83 10.61
N GLU A 234 14.84 -0.31 11.04
CA GLU A 234 14.77 -0.68 12.46
C GLU A 234 15.82 0.12 13.26
N PRO A 235 15.48 0.59 14.47
CA PRO A 235 16.43 1.20 15.38
C PRO A 235 17.55 0.21 15.69
N LEU A 236 18.80 0.60 15.42
CA LEU A 236 19.99 -0.17 15.77
C LEU A 236 20.24 -0.08 17.28
N ALA A 237 20.21 1.15 17.81
CA ALA A 237 20.36 1.45 19.22
C ALA A 237 19.07 1.14 19.98
N ASP A 238 18.96 -0.08 20.51
CA ASP A 238 17.84 -0.48 21.34
C ASP A 238 17.96 0.06 22.79
N GLY A 239 17.01 -0.31 23.65
CA GLY A 239 17.01 0.21 25.02
C GLY A 239 18.17 -0.32 25.86
N GLU A 240 18.54 -1.58 25.65
CA GLU A 240 19.59 -2.24 26.42
C GLU A 240 20.95 -1.67 26.04
N TRP A 241 21.19 -1.51 24.73
CA TRP A 241 22.42 -0.90 24.22
C TRP A 241 22.61 0.53 24.75
N ILE A 242 21.57 1.37 24.70
CA ILE A 242 21.68 2.75 25.22
C ILE A 242 21.96 2.74 26.71
N MET A 243 21.31 1.88 27.50
CA MET A 243 21.56 1.78 28.93
C MET A 243 23.01 1.39 29.23
N GLN A 244 23.59 0.45 28.46
CA GLN A 244 24.99 0.06 28.60
C GLN A 244 25.96 1.20 28.28
N MET A 245 25.69 1.98 27.22
CA MET A 245 26.57 3.08 26.81
C MET A 245 26.45 4.34 27.68
N THR A 246 25.27 4.58 28.25
CA THR A 246 24.95 5.84 28.95
C THR A 246 24.84 5.71 30.46
N GLY A 247 24.62 4.50 30.98
CA GLY A 247 24.28 4.28 32.39
C GLY A 247 22.91 4.82 32.79
N LEU A 248 22.06 5.22 31.83
CA LEU A 248 20.71 5.70 32.14
C LEU A 248 19.81 4.56 32.61
N ASP A 249 19.01 4.83 33.63
CA ASP A 249 17.93 3.93 34.04
C ASP A 249 16.71 4.02 33.11
N LYS A 250 15.85 3.00 33.22
CA LYS A 250 14.53 3.00 32.56
C LYS A 250 13.72 4.21 33.03
N GLY A 251 13.35 5.07 32.09
CA GLY A 251 12.57 6.27 32.38
C GLY A 251 12.38 7.16 31.16
N MET A 252 11.85 8.36 31.39
CA MET A 252 11.56 9.33 30.34
C MET A 252 12.80 9.70 29.51
N ARG A 253 13.95 9.90 30.17
CA ARG A 253 15.24 10.20 29.54
C ARG A 253 15.64 9.13 28.54
N LEU A 254 15.66 7.87 28.95
CA LEU A 254 15.97 6.75 28.06
C LEU A 254 15.01 6.70 26.86
N GLY A 255 13.71 6.85 27.10
CA GLY A 255 12.71 6.87 26.01
C GLY A 255 12.93 8.00 25.00
N ARG A 256 13.29 9.19 25.48
CA ARG A 256 13.58 10.36 24.64
C ARG A 256 14.89 10.23 23.88
N LEU A 257 15.92 9.66 24.50
CA LEU A 257 17.19 9.42 23.85
C LEU A 257 17.05 8.37 22.75
N LYS A 258 16.25 7.32 22.97
CA LYS A 258 15.88 6.33 21.93
C LYS A 258 15.28 7.00 20.69
N GLU A 259 14.35 7.92 20.92
CA GLU A 259 13.67 8.66 19.86
C GLU A 259 14.63 9.58 19.09
N TRP A 260 15.51 10.28 19.82
CA TRP A 260 16.51 11.17 19.22
C TRP A 260 17.59 10.41 18.45
N LEU A 261 18.13 9.33 19.00
CA LEU A 261 19.10 8.48 18.32
C LEU A 261 18.53 7.86 17.05
N TRP A 262 17.27 7.40 17.08
CA TRP A 262 16.65 6.86 15.87
C TRP A 262 16.47 7.94 14.78
N LYS A 263 16.16 9.18 15.16
CA LYS A 263 16.18 10.32 14.22
C LYS A 263 17.56 10.49 13.57
N LEU A 264 18.61 10.53 14.39
CA LEU A 264 19.98 10.71 13.92
C LEU A 264 20.44 9.52 13.07
N GLN A 265 19.99 8.30 13.37
CA GLN A 265 20.25 7.10 12.57
C GLN A 265 19.74 7.29 11.13
N ILE A 266 18.52 7.80 10.97
CA ILE A 266 17.93 8.05 9.65
C ILE A 266 18.64 9.21 8.94
N GLU A 267 18.91 10.31 9.65
CA GLU A 267 19.59 11.50 9.11
C GLU A 267 20.98 11.17 8.57
N ASN A 268 21.75 10.38 9.30
CA ASN A 268 23.10 10.00 8.93
C ASN A 268 23.15 8.72 8.08
N SER A 269 22.00 8.10 7.79
CA SER A 269 21.91 6.79 7.12
C SER A 269 22.78 5.71 7.79
N ALA A 270 22.88 5.75 9.12
CA ALA A 270 23.69 4.82 9.89
C ALA A 270 23.13 3.39 9.81
N THR A 271 24.04 2.44 9.65
CA THR A 271 23.74 1.01 9.44
C THR A 271 24.39 0.11 10.49
N THR A 272 25.29 0.64 11.32
CA THR A 272 26.07 -0.11 12.32
C THR A 272 25.94 0.49 13.72
N LEU A 273 26.25 -0.29 14.76
CA LEU A 273 26.22 0.19 16.15
C LEU A 273 27.41 1.12 16.45
N GLU A 274 28.52 0.95 15.75
CA GLU A 274 29.71 1.78 15.82
C GLU A 274 29.40 3.21 15.36
N GLU A 275 28.72 3.38 14.21
CA GLU A 275 28.23 4.68 13.76
C GLU A 275 27.25 5.30 14.76
N MET A 276 26.42 4.49 15.43
CA MET A 276 25.51 4.96 16.47
C MET A 276 26.25 5.43 17.73
N GLU A 277 27.37 4.82 18.08
CA GLU A 277 28.24 5.26 19.18
C GLU A 277 28.87 6.62 18.86
N GLU A 278 29.36 6.82 17.64
CA GLU A 278 29.87 8.12 17.19
C GLU A 278 28.80 9.21 17.26
N ILE A 279 27.58 8.90 16.78
CA ILE A 279 26.41 9.79 16.85
C ILE A 279 26.08 10.14 18.31
N LEU A 280 26.07 9.14 19.20
CA LEU A 280 25.79 9.35 20.63
C LEU A 280 26.85 10.21 21.30
N GLY A 281 28.13 10.06 20.93
CA GLY A 281 29.23 10.90 21.41
C GLY A 281 29.18 12.33 20.88
N GLY A 282 28.55 12.55 19.72
CA GLY A 282 28.41 13.86 19.09
C GLY A 282 27.27 14.74 19.63
N ILE A 283 26.44 14.22 20.53
CA ILE A 283 25.29 14.95 21.09
C ILE A 283 25.42 15.19 22.60
N ASP A 284 25.04 16.38 23.08
CA ASP A 284 25.07 16.71 24.51
C ASP A 284 23.86 16.15 25.25
N TRP A 285 23.68 14.83 25.27
CA TRP A 285 22.57 14.20 25.97
C TRP A 285 22.74 14.22 27.50
N GLN A 286 23.96 14.38 28.02
CA GLN A 286 24.24 14.35 29.47
C GLN A 286 23.80 15.63 30.16
N ASN A 287 24.15 16.79 29.60
CA ASN A 287 23.98 18.08 30.27
C ASN A 287 22.75 18.85 29.79
N SER A 288 22.16 18.47 28.67
CA SER A 288 20.96 19.13 28.15
C SER A 288 19.66 18.65 28.81
N GLU A 289 18.69 19.57 28.87
CA GLU A 289 17.36 19.27 29.37
C GLU A 289 16.56 18.43 28.37
N VAL A 290 15.93 17.38 28.87
CA VAL A 290 15.15 16.39 28.09
C VAL A 290 14.08 17.04 27.22
N GLU A 291 13.52 18.15 27.67
CA GLU A 291 12.41 18.81 27.00
C GLU A 291 12.84 19.58 25.75
N THR A 292 14.14 19.86 25.64
CA THR A 292 14.76 20.48 24.47
C THR A 292 15.12 19.46 23.39
N TRP A 293 15.06 18.16 23.69
CA TRP A 293 15.44 17.12 22.73
C TRP A 293 14.43 17.02 21.58
N PRO A 294 14.89 16.74 20.34
CA PRO A 294 14.01 16.58 19.20
C PRO A 294 12.93 15.53 19.46
N ARG A 295 11.67 15.91 19.23
CA ARG A 295 10.53 14.98 19.31
C ARG A 295 10.15 14.54 17.90
N PHE A 296 10.13 13.24 17.68
CA PHE A 296 9.85 12.59 16.41
C PHE A 296 8.35 12.27 16.27
N LEU A 297 7.78 11.74 17.35
CA LEU A 297 6.40 11.35 17.50
C LEU A 297 5.67 12.42 18.31
N GLN A 298 5.53 13.63 17.76
CA GLN A 298 4.48 14.50 18.25
C GLN A 298 3.13 14.00 17.72
N LEU A 299 2.66 12.89 18.29
CA LEU A 299 1.24 12.55 18.28
C LEU A 299 0.51 13.74 18.91
N LYS A 300 -0.55 14.21 18.25
CA LYS A 300 -1.51 15.10 18.91
C LYS A 300 -2.28 14.30 19.97
#